data_AF-A0A3A0UUB0-F1
#
_entry.id   AF-A0A3A0UUB0-F1
#
_cell.length_a   1.000
_cell.length_b   1.000
_cell.length_c   1.000
_cell.angle_alpha   90.00
_cell.angle_beta   90.00
_cell.angle_gamma   90.00
#
_symmetry.space_group_name_H-M   'P 1'
#
loop_
_entity.id
_entity.type
_entity.pdbx_description
1 polymer ?
#
loop_
_entity_poly.entity_id
_entity_poly.type
_entity_poly.pdbx_seq_one_letter_code
_entity_poly.pdbx_strand_id
1 'polypeptide(L)'
;HYVTEKELKTIMPKKEVKQRVYQLNEGQTLFFGGLARIDYISGGKRPLVCYFSNDLNIHRTKTENANELWRNQLGDVLSPPNNPDHFDLQNVKAVRLETGKEKRDVMISGLGFITIDEGAKIIVRVPKNVDVVLRNSIM
;
A
#
# COMPACT_ATOMS: atom_id res chain seq x y z
N HIS A 1 14.90 -3.73 -11.19
CA HIS A 1 13.56 -4.33 -11.28
C HIS A 1 13.35 -5.20 -10.05
N TYR A 2 12.39 -4.88 -9.17
CA TYR A 2 12.18 -5.55 -7.87
C TYR A 2 11.32 -6.81 -7.94
N VAL A 3 10.81 -7.13 -9.13
CA VAL A 3 9.84 -8.19 -9.35
C VAL A 3 10.19 -8.95 -10.62
N THR A 4 10.08 -10.27 -10.53
CA THR A 4 10.21 -11.20 -11.66
C THR A 4 9.00 -11.06 -12.61
N GLU A 5 9.08 -11.61 -13.82
CA GLU A 5 7.94 -11.62 -14.75
C GLU A 5 6.69 -12.29 -14.17
N LYS A 6 6.86 -13.34 -13.36
CA LYS A 6 5.74 -14.02 -12.69
C LYS A 6 5.06 -13.10 -11.68
N GLU A 7 5.84 -12.34 -10.92
CA GLU A 7 5.34 -11.38 -9.93
C GLU A 7 4.72 -10.15 -10.61
N LEU A 8 5.29 -9.73 -11.75
CA LEU A 8 4.72 -8.66 -12.58
C LEU A 8 3.29 -9.01 -13.02
N LYS A 9 3.02 -10.28 -13.37
CA LYS A 9 1.65 -10.76 -13.69
C LYS A 9 0.67 -10.65 -12.51
N THR A 10 1.15 -10.60 -11.27
CA THR A 10 0.30 -10.40 -10.08
C THR A 10 0.02 -8.92 -9.85
N ILE A 11 1.01 -8.06 -10.10
CA ILE A 11 0.93 -6.61 -9.82
C ILE A 11 0.19 -5.88 -10.95
N MET A 12 0.34 -6.33 -12.19
CA MET A 12 -0.35 -5.75 -13.33
C MET A 12 -1.79 -6.24 -13.42
N PRO A 13 -2.79 -5.34 -13.44
CA PRO A 13 -4.18 -5.72 -13.66
C PRO A 13 -4.36 -6.37 -15.04
N LYS A 14 -4.94 -7.57 -15.07
CA LYS A 14 -5.30 -8.28 -16.33
C LYS A 14 -6.74 -8.02 -16.76
N LYS A 15 -7.56 -7.53 -15.83
CA LYS A 15 -9.00 -7.23 -15.97
C LYS A 15 -9.26 -5.91 -15.27
N GLU A 16 -10.46 -5.39 -15.43
CA GLU A 16 -10.94 -4.24 -14.66
C GLU A 16 -10.64 -4.41 -13.17
N VAL A 17 -10.03 -3.37 -12.58
CA VAL A 17 -9.66 -3.34 -11.17
C VAL A 17 -10.93 -3.18 -10.34
N LYS A 18 -11.17 -4.12 -9.44
CA LYS A 18 -12.27 -4.04 -8.49
C LYS A 18 -11.87 -3.19 -7.29
N GLN A 19 -12.75 -2.30 -6.88
CA GLN A 19 -12.59 -1.58 -5.62
C GLN A 19 -12.62 -2.56 -4.44
N ARG A 20 -11.67 -2.41 -3.50
CA ARG A 20 -11.64 -3.13 -2.23
C ARG A 20 -11.63 -2.14 -1.09
N VAL A 21 -12.67 -2.16 -0.26
CA VAL A 21 -12.85 -1.18 0.83
C VAL A 21 -12.39 -1.77 2.16
N TYR A 22 -11.49 -1.06 2.84
CA TYR A 22 -11.02 -1.41 4.18
C TYR A 22 -11.38 -0.31 5.18
N GLN A 23 -12.23 -0.63 6.16
CA GLN A 23 -12.54 0.27 7.28
C GLN A 23 -11.42 0.21 8.32
N LEU A 24 -10.65 1.29 8.47
CA LEU A 24 -9.52 1.37 9.38
C LEU A 24 -9.79 2.29 10.57
N ASN A 25 -9.32 1.86 11.74
CA ASN A 25 -9.06 2.71 12.89
C ASN A 25 -7.61 3.22 12.81
N GLU A 26 -7.34 4.31 13.52
CA GLU A 26 -5.99 4.82 13.71
C GLU A 26 -5.03 3.74 14.23
N GLY A 27 -3.77 3.78 13.79
CA GLY A 27 -2.77 2.78 14.18
C GLY A 27 -2.93 1.44 13.44
N GLN A 28 -3.53 1.43 12.25
CA GLN A 28 -3.61 0.24 11.40
C GLN A 28 -2.88 0.43 10.07
N THR A 29 -2.41 -0.68 9.52
CA THR A 29 -1.58 -0.72 8.31
C THR A 29 -2.20 -1.67 7.29
N LEU A 30 -2.16 -1.27 6.02
CA LEU A 30 -2.42 -2.16 4.88
C LEU A 30 -1.13 -2.37 4.10
N PHE A 31 -0.80 -3.63 3.87
CA PHE A 31 0.26 -4.09 2.97
C PHE A 31 -0.33 -4.41 1.59
N PHE A 32 0.39 -4.07 0.54
CA PHE A 32 0.05 -4.39 -0.86
C PHE A 32 1.10 -5.38 -1.36
N GLY A 33 0.81 -6.67 -1.19
CA GLY A 33 1.84 -7.72 -1.14
C GLY A 33 2.92 -7.40 -0.11
N GLY A 34 4.17 -7.72 -0.42
CA GLY A 34 5.36 -7.29 0.34
C GLY A 34 6.04 -6.04 -0.22
N LEU A 35 5.44 -5.38 -1.23
CA LEU A 35 6.11 -4.32 -2.01
C LEU A 35 5.92 -2.92 -1.44
N ALA A 36 4.77 -2.67 -0.82
CA ALA A 36 4.42 -1.37 -0.27
C ALA A 36 3.46 -1.52 0.90
N ARG A 37 3.40 -0.50 1.75
CA ARG A 37 2.35 -0.39 2.76
C ARG A 37 1.93 1.05 3.02
N ILE A 38 0.71 1.20 3.53
CA ILE A 38 0.18 2.46 4.05
C ILE A 38 -0.16 2.28 5.53
N ASP A 39 0.46 3.10 6.37
CA ASP A 39 0.15 3.19 7.79
C ASP A 39 -0.84 4.34 7.98
N TYR A 40 -2.04 4.03 8.48
CA TYR A 40 -3.05 5.02 8.84
C TYR A 40 -2.79 5.55 10.25
N ILE A 41 -2.42 6.83 10.33
CA ILE A 41 -1.93 7.45 11.56
C ILE A 41 -3.07 8.05 12.35
N SER A 42 -3.83 8.96 11.74
CA SER A 42 -4.90 9.68 12.44
C SER A 42 -5.97 10.22 11.49
N GLY A 43 -7.11 10.60 12.07
CA GLY A 43 -8.28 11.13 11.39
C GLY A 43 -9.57 10.39 11.74
N GLY A 44 -9.64 9.66 12.86
CA GLY A 44 -10.81 8.87 13.24
C GLY A 44 -10.98 7.58 12.44
N LYS A 45 -12.13 6.91 12.55
CA LYS A 45 -12.40 5.69 11.78
C LYS A 45 -12.85 6.05 10.37
N ARG A 46 -12.23 5.47 9.33
CA ARG A 46 -12.55 5.80 7.92
C ARG A 46 -12.29 4.65 6.93
N PRO A 47 -12.97 4.65 5.78
CA PRO A 47 -12.63 3.77 4.67
C PRO A 47 -11.33 4.19 3.99
N LEU A 48 -10.51 3.20 3.64
CA LEU A 48 -9.51 3.28 2.58
C LEU A 48 -10.02 2.44 1.41
N VAL A 49 -10.26 3.06 0.26
CA VAL A 49 -10.73 2.37 -0.95
C VAL A 49 -9.55 2.06 -1.85
N CYS A 50 -9.23 0.78 -2.01
CA CYS A 50 -8.03 0.32 -2.68
C CYS A 50 -8.33 -0.12 -4.12
N TYR A 51 -7.60 0.46 -5.08
CA TYR A 51 -7.65 0.15 -6.50
C TYR A 51 -6.27 -0.39 -6.95
N PHE A 52 -6.11 -1.70 -6.83
CA PHE A 52 -4.90 -2.45 -7.21
C PHE A 52 -5.31 -3.69 -8.00
N SER A 53 -4.37 -4.33 -8.71
CA SER A 53 -4.61 -5.63 -9.35
C SER A 53 -5.40 -6.58 -8.44
N ASN A 54 -6.43 -7.21 -9.00
CA ASN A 54 -7.31 -8.12 -8.27
C ASN A 54 -6.54 -9.34 -7.70
N ASP A 55 -5.42 -9.68 -8.34
CA ASP A 55 -4.55 -10.78 -7.93
C ASP A 55 -3.56 -10.36 -6.83
N LEU A 56 -3.39 -9.05 -6.58
CA LEU A 56 -2.49 -8.55 -5.53
C LEU A 56 -3.17 -8.64 -4.17
N ASN A 57 -2.61 -9.45 -3.28
CA ASN A 57 -3.10 -9.58 -1.90
C ASN A 57 -2.95 -8.26 -1.13
N ILE A 58 -3.95 -7.94 -0.30
CA ILE A 58 -3.91 -6.81 0.61
C ILE A 58 -4.04 -7.34 2.04
N HIS A 59 -2.98 -7.20 2.83
CA HIS A 59 -2.93 -7.72 4.19
C HIS A 59 -3.04 -6.58 5.21
N ARG A 60 -3.92 -6.74 6.20
CA ARG A 60 -4.15 -5.75 7.26
C ARG A 60 -3.52 -6.21 8.57
N THR A 61 -2.85 -5.28 9.25
CA THR A 61 -2.32 -5.50 10.61
C THR A 61 -2.40 -4.21 11.44
N LYS A 62 -2.06 -4.29 12.73
CA LYS A 62 -1.80 -3.11 13.55
C LYS A 62 -0.43 -2.52 13.19
N THR A 63 -0.31 -1.20 13.19
CA THR A 63 0.92 -0.49 12.83
C THR A 63 2.10 -0.85 13.74
N GLU A 64 1.84 -1.12 15.02
CA GLU A 64 2.85 -1.59 15.98
C GLU A 64 3.54 -2.89 15.52
N ASN A 65 2.81 -3.79 14.87
CA ASN A 65 3.31 -5.07 14.38
C ASN A 65 3.87 -4.99 12.94
N ALA A 66 3.60 -3.90 12.22
CA ALA A 66 3.85 -3.85 10.79
C ALA A 66 5.34 -4.02 10.42
N ASN A 67 6.25 -3.46 11.22
CA ASN A 67 7.68 -3.60 10.94
C ASN A 67 8.17 -5.03 11.13
N GLU A 68 7.72 -5.70 12.20
CA GLU A 68 8.08 -7.09 12.47
C GLU A 68 7.46 -8.04 11.46
N LEU A 69 6.18 -7.85 11.14
CA LEU A 69 5.49 -8.61 10.11
C LEU A 69 6.22 -8.49 8.76
N TRP A 70 6.65 -7.29 8.37
CA TRP A 70 7.37 -7.10 7.10
C TRP A 70 8.70 -7.84 7.07
N ARG A 71 9.46 -7.82 8.17
CA ARG A 71 10.74 -8.56 8.24
C ARG A 71 10.55 -10.06 8.20
N ASN A 72 9.53 -10.57 8.90
CA ASN A 72 9.41 -12.00 9.17
C ASN A 72 8.52 -12.75 8.17
N GLN A 73 7.70 -12.05 7.38
CA GLN A 73 6.69 -12.66 6.50
C GLN A 73 6.78 -12.22 5.04
N LEU A 74 7.83 -11.48 4.67
CA LEU A 74 8.15 -11.15 3.28
C LEU A 74 8.49 -12.44 2.51
N GLY A 75 7.91 -12.62 1.32
CA GLY A 75 8.07 -13.85 0.55
C GLY A 75 7.00 -14.92 0.82
N ASP A 76 6.31 -14.82 1.95
CA ASP A 76 5.26 -15.76 2.36
C ASP A 76 3.89 -15.07 2.34
N VAL A 77 3.35 -14.70 3.52
CA VAL A 77 2.07 -13.97 3.64
C VAL A 77 2.12 -12.62 2.91
N LEU A 78 3.28 -11.96 2.93
CA LEU A 78 3.52 -10.71 2.24
C LEU A 78 4.25 -10.97 0.91
N SER A 79 3.48 -11.42 -0.07
CA SER A 79 3.92 -11.70 -1.43
C SER A 79 3.00 -11.02 -2.46
N PRO A 80 3.52 -10.61 -3.63
CA PRO A 80 4.92 -10.63 -4.07
C PRO A 80 5.81 -9.60 -3.32
N PRO A 81 7.15 -9.71 -3.36
CA PRO A 81 7.89 -10.81 -3.99
C PRO A 81 7.69 -12.12 -3.23
N ASN A 82 7.91 -13.25 -3.91
CA ASN A 82 7.87 -14.58 -3.27
C ASN A 82 9.24 -14.95 -2.67
N ASN A 83 10.33 -14.35 -3.16
CA ASN A 83 11.64 -14.46 -2.54
C ASN A 83 11.95 -13.15 -1.80
N PRO A 84 12.16 -13.16 -0.47
CA PRO A 84 12.48 -11.96 0.29
C PRO A 84 13.77 -11.27 -0.18
N ASP A 85 14.74 -12.01 -0.73
CA ASP A 85 16.01 -11.44 -1.23
C ASP A 85 15.81 -10.47 -2.41
N HIS A 86 14.66 -10.52 -3.08
CA HIS A 86 14.34 -9.61 -4.18
C HIS A 86 13.87 -8.21 -3.71
N PHE A 87 13.69 -8.02 -2.40
CA PHE A 87 13.23 -6.76 -1.84
C PHE A 87 14.08 -6.31 -0.65
N ASP A 88 14.79 -5.20 -0.86
CA ASP A 88 15.64 -4.60 0.15
C ASP A 88 14.83 -3.69 1.09
N LEU A 89 14.54 -4.20 2.28
CA LEU A 89 13.86 -3.46 3.34
C LEU A 89 14.65 -2.24 3.85
N GLN A 90 15.98 -2.22 3.69
CA GLN A 90 16.80 -1.07 4.07
C GLN A 90 16.67 0.08 3.06
N ASN A 91 16.22 -0.23 1.84
CA ASN A 91 16.06 0.74 0.75
C ASN A 91 14.60 1.17 0.53
N VAL A 92 13.88 1.35 1.64
CA VAL A 92 12.50 1.85 1.68
C VAL A 92 12.49 3.30 2.16
N LYS A 93 11.69 4.15 1.52
CA LYS A 93 11.40 5.52 2.00
C LYS A 93 10.02 5.58 2.64
N ALA A 94 9.84 6.54 3.55
CA ALA A 94 8.56 6.87 4.15
C ALA A 94 8.09 8.24 3.61
N VAL A 95 6.91 8.26 2.99
CA VAL A 95 6.27 9.48 2.48
C VAL A 95 5.08 9.80 3.37
N ARG A 96 5.15 10.94 4.07
CA ARG A 96 4.07 11.43 4.93
C ARG A 96 3.12 12.28 4.11
N LEU A 97 1.82 12.00 4.17
CA LEU A 97 0.80 12.70 3.42
C LEU A 97 -0.40 13.01 4.32
N GLU A 98 -1.10 14.09 4.00
CA GLU A 98 -2.36 14.47 4.64
C GLU A 98 -3.39 14.80 3.55
N THR A 99 -4.62 14.29 3.66
CA THR A 99 -5.65 14.53 2.64
C THR A 99 -6.25 15.94 2.71
N GLY A 100 -6.02 16.66 3.81
CA GLY A 100 -6.48 18.04 3.97
C GLY A 100 -8.00 18.11 4.11
N LYS A 101 -8.65 18.96 3.30
CA LYS A 101 -10.11 19.21 3.31
C LYS A 101 -10.82 18.62 2.09
N GLU A 102 -10.18 17.66 1.42
CA GLU A 102 -10.72 17.06 0.21
C GLU A 102 -10.44 15.57 0.20
N LYS A 103 -11.27 14.85 -0.55
CA LYS A 103 -11.03 13.46 -0.89
C LYS A 103 -9.86 13.37 -1.88
N ARG A 104 -8.90 12.50 -1.59
CA ARG A 104 -7.65 12.39 -2.35
C ARG A 104 -7.33 10.95 -2.72
N ASP A 105 -6.61 10.80 -3.83
CA ASP A 105 -5.97 9.55 -4.19
C ASP A 105 -4.49 9.58 -3.77
N VAL A 106 -4.08 8.55 -3.03
CA VAL A 106 -2.67 8.22 -2.76
C VAL A 106 -2.24 7.21 -3.81
N MET A 107 -1.56 7.69 -4.86
CA MET A 107 -1.07 6.86 -5.97
C MET A 107 0.32 6.32 -5.64
N ILE A 108 0.51 5.00 -5.85
CA ILE A 108 1.80 4.32 -5.76
C ILE A 108 2.18 3.86 -7.17
N SER A 109 3.22 4.47 -7.74
CA SER A 109 3.64 4.23 -9.13
C SER A 109 3.89 2.75 -9.40
N GLY A 110 3.25 2.21 -10.44
CA GLY A 110 3.39 0.83 -10.86
C GLY A 110 2.57 -0.20 -10.07
N LEU A 111 1.83 0.21 -9.03
CA LEU A 111 0.98 -0.71 -8.24
C LEU A 111 -0.51 -0.38 -8.33
N GLY A 112 -0.88 0.87 -8.07
CA GLY A 112 -2.28 1.26 -7.91
C GLY A 112 -2.46 2.51 -7.06
N PHE A 113 -3.66 2.73 -6.53
CA PHE A 113 -3.94 3.87 -5.67
C PHE A 113 -4.95 3.56 -4.57
N ILE A 114 -4.92 4.38 -3.53
CA ILE A 114 -5.88 4.36 -2.41
C ILE A 114 -6.64 5.68 -2.41
N THR A 115 -7.97 5.64 -2.51
CA THR A 115 -8.81 6.80 -2.31
C THR A 115 -9.19 6.91 -0.83
N ILE A 116 -9.02 8.11 -0.28
CA ILE A 116 -9.23 8.41 1.15
C ILE A 116 -9.95 9.76 1.26
N ASP A 117 -10.97 9.81 2.10
CA ASP A 117 -11.67 11.06 2.43
C ASP A 117 -10.77 12.06 3.18
N GLU A 118 -11.25 13.28 3.30
CA GLU A 118 -10.56 14.40 3.94
C GLU A 118 -10.17 14.15 5.42
N GLY A 119 -9.14 14.86 5.89
CA GLY A 119 -8.69 14.84 7.29
C GLY A 119 -7.85 13.63 7.72
N ALA A 120 -7.41 12.79 6.78
CA ALA A 120 -6.57 11.63 7.08
C ALA A 120 -5.08 11.99 7.07
N LYS A 121 -4.33 11.49 8.05
CA LYS A 121 -2.86 11.50 8.06
C LYS A 121 -2.34 10.09 7.85
N ILE A 122 -1.45 9.92 6.88
CA ILE A 122 -0.93 8.60 6.48
C ILE A 122 0.58 8.64 6.23
N ILE A 123 1.20 7.46 6.35
CA ILE A 123 2.59 7.24 5.93
C ILE A 123 2.62 6.09 4.93
N VAL A 124 3.02 6.37 3.70
CA VAL A 124 3.28 5.34 2.69
C VAL A 124 4.74 4.92 2.76
N ARG A 125 5.00 3.62 2.80
CA ARG A 125 6.35 3.05 2.69
C ARG A 125 6.48 2.25 1.41
N VAL A 126 7.45 2.63 0.60
CA VAL A 126 7.75 2.08 -0.73
C VAL A 126 9.27 2.08 -0.97
N PRO A 127 9.79 1.29 -1.92
CA PRO A 127 11.19 1.41 -2.36
C PRO A 127 11.57 2.85 -2.74
N LYS A 128 12.83 3.25 -2.51
CA LYS A 128 13.25 4.66 -2.69
C LYS A 128 12.98 5.22 -4.09
N ASN A 129 13.07 4.38 -5.12
CA ASN A 129 12.87 4.74 -6.52
C ASN A 129 11.39 4.67 -6.97
N VAL A 130 10.46 4.29 -6.09
CA VAL A 130 9.03 4.28 -6.39
C VAL A 130 8.41 5.59 -5.93
N ASP A 131 7.66 6.24 -6.81
CA ASP A 131 6.99 7.49 -6.49
C ASP A 131 5.64 7.26 -5.80
N VAL A 132 5.34 8.19 -4.88
CA VAL A 132 4.05 8.29 -4.20
C VAL A 132 3.53 9.69 -4.46
N VAL A 133 2.34 9.78 -5.04
CA VAL A 133 1.73 11.05 -5.41
C VAL A 133 0.38 11.19 -4.73
N LEU A 134 0.15 12.32 -4.07
CA LEU A 134 -1.17 12.72 -3.61
C LEU A 134 -1.82 13.60 -4.67
N ARG A 135 -2.99 13.21 -5.16
CA ARG A 135 -3.73 13.95 -6.19
C ARG A 135 -5.21 14.08 -5.85
N ASN A 136 -5.93 14.91 -6.59
CA ASN A 136 -7.40 14.95 -6.50
C ASN A 136 -7.97 13.58 -6.86
N SER A 137 -8.98 13.16 -6.10
CA SER A 137 -9.70 11.91 -6.38
C SER A 137 -10.29 11.95 -7.79
N ILE A 138 -10.14 10.86 -8.53
CA ILE A 138 -10.87 10.65 -9.80
C ILE A 138 -12.29 10.11 -9.58
N MET A 139 -12.62 9.80 -8.33
CA MET A 139 -13.89 9.26 -7.83
C MET A 139 -14.69 10.29 -7.05
#